data_AF-A0A1G3JLM0-F1
#
_entry.id   AF-A0A1G3JLM0-F1
#
_cell.length_a   1.000
_cell.length_b   1.000
_cell.length_c   1.000
_cell.angle_alpha   90.00
_cell.angle_beta   90.00
_cell.angle_gamma   90.00
#
_symmetry.space_group_name_H-M   'P 1'
#
loop_
_entity.id
_entity.type
_entity.pdbx_description
1 polymer ?
#
loop_
_entity_poly.entity_id
_entity_poly.type
_entity_poly.pdbx_seq_one_letter_code
_entity_poly.pdbx_strand_id
1 'polypeptide(L)'
;MKTIIIAIAALGLATPALAQAPAIDRNEAIFSAEGTKIGKVEKVVTGDDGAVAAVRIIYRGKFITIPAATLTASDKGVTTSLSNADLKKL
;
A
#
# COMPACT_ATOMS: atom_id res chain seq x y z
N MET A 1 -15.12 -57.32 -16.57
CA MET A 1 -16.24 -56.35 -16.46
C MET A 1 -15.97 -55.56 -15.18
N LYS A 2 -15.27 -54.43 -15.18
CA LYS A 2 -15.64 -53.08 -15.68
C LYS A 2 -16.67 -52.40 -14.79
N THR A 3 -16.19 -51.58 -13.85
CA THR A 3 -16.77 -50.31 -13.29
C THR A 3 -16.11 -50.03 -11.92
N ILE A 4 -15.92 -48.82 -11.39
CA ILE A 4 -15.59 -47.45 -11.84
C ILE A 4 -15.56 -46.66 -10.52
N ILE A 5 -14.46 -45.92 -10.26
CA ILE A 5 -14.34 -44.54 -9.70
C ILE A 5 -15.05 -44.30 -8.33
N ILE A 6 -14.44 -43.68 -7.32
CA ILE A 6 -14.32 -42.22 -7.19
C ILE A 6 -13.20 -41.89 -6.19
N ALA A 7 -12.12 -41.31 -6.72
CA ALA A 7 -11.16 -40.54 -5.93
C ALA A 7 -11.77 -39.15 -5.69
N ILE A 8 -12.07 -38.83 -4.43
CA ILE A 8 -12.52 -37.50 -4.02
C ILE A 8 -11.29 -36.58 -4.05
N ALA A 9 -11.11 -35.88 -5.16
CA ALA A 9 -10.21 -34.75 -5.24
C ALA A 9 -10.84 -33.60 -4.45
N ALA A 10 -10.40 -33.42 -3.20
CA ALA A 10 -10.67 -32.21 -2.44
C ALA A 10 -9.96 -31.04 -3.14
N LEU A 11 -10.66 -30.41 -4.07
CA LEU A 11 -10.27 -29.14 -4.67
C LEU A 11 -10.26 -28.10 -3.56
N GLY A 12 -9.08 -27.87 -2.99
CA GLY A 12 -8.82 -26.77 -2.09
C GLY A 12 -9.19 -25.48 -2.80
N LEU A 13 -10.31 -24.88 -2.37
CA LEU A 13 -10.68 -23.52 -2.71
C LEU A 13 -9.68 -22.60 -2.00
N ALA A 14 -8.50 -22.44 -2.60
CA ALA A 14 -7.61 -21.34 -2.29
C ALA A 14 -8.32 -20.07 -2.79
N THR A 15 -9.09 -19.45 -1.91
CA THR A 15 -9.55 -18.08 -2.14
C THR A 15 -8.30 -17.22 -2.36
N PRO A 16 -8.21 -16.46 -3.46
CA PRO A 16 -7.15 -15.49 -3.58
C PRO A 16 -7.35 -14.52 -2.43
N ALA A 17 -6.42 -14.54 -1.46
CA ALA A 17 -6.31 -13.49 -0.48
C ALA A 17 -6.06 -12.21 -1.28
N LEU A 18 -7.13 -11.45 -1.52
CA LEU A 18 -7.02 -10.09 -2.02
C LEU A 18 -6.18 -9.39 -0.97
N ALA A 19 -4.91 -9.16 -1.30
CA ALA A 19 -4.01 -8.36 -0.49
C ALA A 19 -4.76 -7.08 -0.18
N GLN A 20 -5.19 -6.95 1.07
CA GLN A 20 -5.92 -5.79 1.54
C GLN A 20 -4.99 -4.61 1.26
N ALA A 21 -5.32 -3.85 0.22
CA ALA A 21 -4.56 -2.67 -0.14
C ALA A 21 -4.42 -1.86 1.14
N PRO A 22 -3.19 -1.47 1.54
CA PRO A 22 -2.98 -0.69 2.74
C PRO A 22 -3.99 0.44 2.78
N ALA A 23 -4.90 0.40 3.76
CA ALA A 23 -5.92 1.43 3.91
C ALA A 23 -5.18 2.68 4.41
N ILE A 24 -4.67 3.47 3.46
CA ILE A 24 -3.99 4.72 3.76
C ILE A 24 -5.06 5.78 3.94
N ASP A 25 -5.21 6.25 5.17
CA ASP A 25 -6.21 7.26 5.50
C ASP A 25 -5.65 8.68 5.36
N ARG A 26 -6.58 9.64 5.21
CA ARG A 26 -6.22 11.06 5.30
C ARG A 26 -5.73 11.38 6.70
N ASN A 27 -4.79 12.33 6.79
CA ASN A 27 -4.11 12.76 8.03
C ASN A 27 -3.19 11.72 8.67
N GLU A 28 -3.01 10.55 8.06
CA GLU A 28 -2.09 9.55 8.58
C GLU A 28 -0.64 10.02 8.51
N ALA A 29 0.18 9.65 9.49
CA ALA A 29 1.57 10.04 9.53
C ALA A 29 2.38 9.24 8.51
N ILE A 30 3.21 9.93 7.72
CA ILE A 30 4.16 9.28 6.81
C ILE A 30 5.58 9.34 7.38
N PHE A 31 6.25 8.20 7.38
CA PHE A 31 7.63 8.02 7.81
C PHE A 31 8.53 7.66 6.62
N SER A 32 9.77 8.16 6.60
CA SER A 32 10.78 7.79 5.60
C SER A 32 11.30 6.37 5.85
N ALA A 33 12.08 5.85 4.89
CA ALA A 33 12.77 4.57 5.05
C ALA A 33 13.70 4.55 6.28
N GLU A 34 14.16 5.73 6.70
CA GLU A 34 15.02 5.94 7.87
C GLU A 34 14.22 6.08 9.18
N GLY A 35 12.89 5.95 9.14
CA GLY A 35 11.99 6.11 10.29
C GLY A 35 11.73 7.57 10.69
N THR A 36 12.18 8.54 9.90
CA THR A 36 11.93 9.97 10.18
C THR A 36 10.52 10.34 9.76
N LYS A 37 9.77 11.02 10.62
CA LYS A 37 8.45 11.54 10.26
C LYS A 37 8.58 12.66 9.22
N ILE A 38 8.05 12.42 8.02
CA ILE A 38 8.11 13.33 6.87
C ILE A 38 6.95 14.32 6.92
N GLY A 39 5.77 13.86 7.32
CA GLY A 39 4.55 14.67 7.29
C GLY A 39 3.30 13.86 7.53
N LYS A 40 2.17 14.40 7.07
CA LYS A 40 0.87 13.73 7.08
C LYS A 40 0.29 13.66 5.67
N VAL A 41 -0.57 12.68 5.45
CA VAL A 41 -1.39 12.56 4.25
C VAL A 41 -2.32 13.77 4.13
N GLU A 42 -2.11 14.59 3.09
CA GLU A 42 -3.01 15.69 2.73
C GLU A 42 -4.15 15.16 1.86
N LYS A 43 -3.81 14.41 0.80
CA LYS A 43 -4.80 13.83 -0.11
C LYS A 43 -4.38 12.45 -0.56
N VAL A 44 -5.33 11.52 -0.50
CA VAL A 44 -5.23 10.18 -1.12
C VAL A 44 -5.72 10.29 -2.56
N VAL A 45 -4.92 9.81 -3.50
CA VAL A 45 -5.25 9.72 -4.93
C VAL A 45 -5.58 8.26 -5.22
N THR A 46 -6.83 8.00 -5.57
CA THR A 46 -7.31 6.67 -5.95
C THR A 46 -7.25 6.51 -7.47
N GLY A 47 -6.90 5.31 -7.92
CA GLY A 47 -6.97 4.91 -9.33
C GLY A 47 -8.38 4.55 -9.77
N ASP A 48 -8.53 4.19 -11.05
CA ASP A 48 -9.81 3.80 -11.66
C ASP A 48 -10.39 2.50 -11.07
N ASP A 49 -9.55 1.69 -10.43
CA ASP A 49 -9.88 0.46 -9.70
C ASP A 49 -10.34 0.72 -8.25
N GLY A 50 -10.35 1.99 -7.82
CA GLY A 50 -10.65 2.38 -6.44
C GLY A 50 -9.50 2.10 -5.46
N ALA A 51 -8.37 1.56 -5.93
CA ALA A 51 -7.19 1.35 -5.09
C ALA A 51 -6.43 2.67 -4.89
N VAL A 52 -5.67 2.77 -3.80
CA VAL A 52 -4.79 3.93 -3.58
C VAL A 52 -3.66 3.87 -4.60
N ALA A 53 -3.62 4.85 -5.51
CA ALA A 53 -2.59 4.95 -6.54
C ALA A 53 -1.40 5.80 -6.07
N ALA A 54 -1.69 6.89 -5.35
CA ALA A 54 -0.67 7.78 -4.81
C ALA A 54 -1.20 8.56 -3.61
N VAL A 55 -0.29 9.19 -2.87
CA VAL A 55 -0.62 10.00 -1.70
C VAL A 55 0.14 11.32 -1.79
N ARG A 56 -0.57 12.43 -1.63
CA ARG A 56 0.01 13.77 -1.58
C ARG A 56 0.26 14.18 -0.14
N ILE A 57 1.46 14.71 0.09
CA ILE A 57 1.86 15.23 1.40
C ILE A 57 2.49 16.61 1.25
N ILE A 58 2.52 17.34 2.37
CA ILE A 58 3.29 18.57 2.50
C ILE A 58 4.64 18.22 3.13
N TYR A 59 5.70 18.24 2.35
CA TYR A 59 7.07 18.05 2.81
C TYR A 59 7.84 19.36 2.72
N ARG A 60 8.31 19.87 3.86
CA ARG A 60 9.09 21.13 3.93
C ARG A 60 8.45 22.30 3.17
N GLY A 61 7.14 22.45 3.27
CA GLY A 61 6.38 23.53 2.62
C GLY A 61 6.10 23.32 1.13
N LYS A 62 6.43 22.14 0.57
CA LYS A 62 6.11 21.76 -0.81
C LYS A 62 5.12 20.61 -0.85
N PHE A 63 4.24 20.62 -1.84
CA PHE A 63 3.37 19.49 -2.12
C PHE A 63 4.13 18.47 -2.96
N ILE A 64 4.36 17.29 -2.40
CA ILE A 64 4.95 16.17 -3.12
C ILE A 64 3.95 15.02 -3.20
N THR A 65 4.02 14.24 -4.27
CA THR A 65 3.17 13.07 -4.48
C THR A 65 4.03 11.81 -4.43
N ILE A 66 3.68 10.91 -3.52
CA ILE A 66 4.38 9.64 -3.30
C ILE A 66 3.51 8.52 -3.88
N PRO A 67 4.02 7.70 -4.80
CA PRO A 67 3.29 6.56 -5.35
C PRO A 67 2.96 5.54 -4.25
N ALA A 68 1.77 4.94 -4.29
CA ALA A 68 1.38 3.94 -3.30
C ALA A 68 2.26 2.68 -3.34
N ALA A 69 2.86 2.37 -4.49
CA ALA A 69 3.80 1.26 -4.64
C ALA A 69 5.05 1.38 -3.75
N THR A 70 5.40 2.58 -3.30
CA THR A 70 6.53 2.79 -2.37
C THR A 70 6.06 2.98 -0.94
N LEU A 71 4.75 2.83 -0.67
CA LEU A 71 4.13 2.98 0.64
C LEU A 71 3.81 1.61 1.23
N THR A 72 3.98 1.51 2.53
CA THR A 72 3.65 0.31 3.31
C THR A 72 2.96 0.77 4.58
N ALA A 73 1.75 0.27 4.84
CA ALA A 73 1.12 0.49 6.13
C ALA A 73 1.88 -0.25 7.23
N SER A 74 2.05 0.41 8.36
CA SER A 74 2.67 -0.10 9.58
C SER A 74 1.82 0.30 10.78
N ASP A 75 2.03 -0.33 11.93
CA ASP A 75 1.25 -0.08 13.16
C ASP A 75 1.33 1.39 13.65
N LYS A 76 2.35 2.14 13.23
CA LYS A 76 2.55 3.56 13.59
C LYS A 76 2.05 4.55 12.53
N GLY A 77 1.59 4.06 11.38
CA GLY A 77 1.17 4.85 10.22
C GLY A 77 1.77 4.32 8.91
N VAL A 78 1.89 5.18 7.91
CA VAL A 78 2.42 4.79 6.59
C VAL A 78 3.93 5.02 6.54
N THR A 79 4.68 4.03 6.06
CA THR A 79 6.12 4.17 5.83
C THR A 79 6.39 4.16 4.34
N THR A 80 7.34 4.97 3.87
CA THR A 80 7.81 4.92 2.49
C THR A 80 9.18 4.28 2.39
N SER A 81 9.44 3.54 1.31
CA SER A 81 10.78 3.03 0.97
C SER A 81 11.72 4.12 0.44
N LEU A 82 11.23 5.36 0.24
CA LEU A 82 12.04 6.48 -0.24
C LEU A 82 12.95 7.03 0.87
N SER A 83 14.19 7.32 0.50
CA SER A 83 15.15 8.01 1.37
C SER A 83 14.80 9.50 1.52
N ASN A 84 15.31 10.15 2.56
CA ASN A 84 15.15 11.60 2.73
C ASN A 84 15.76 12.40 1.58
N ALA A 85 16.80 11.86 0.92
CA ALA A 85 17.42 12.50 -0.24
C ALA A 85 16.51 12.46 -1.47
N ASP A 86 15.78 11.36 -1.67
CA ASP A 86 14.85 11.22 -2.80
C ASP A 86 13.60 12.07 -2.60
N LEU A 87 13.10 12.14 -1.36
CA LEU A 87 11.97 13.01 -0.99
C LEU A 87 12.27 14.50 -1.20
N LYS A 88 13.53 14.91 -1.14
CA LYS A 88 13.95 16.30 -1.39
C LYS A 88 13.96 16.67 -2.88
N LYS A 89 14.00 15.67 -3.77
CA LYS A 89 14.04 15.84 -5.23
C LYS A 89 12.65 15.86 -5.87
N LEU A 90 11.62 15.44 -5.13
CA LEU A 90 10.20 15.55 -5.50
C LEU A 90 9.69 16.97 -5.28
#